data_AF-A0A2V6RIR9-F1
#
_entry.id   AF-A0A2V6RIR9-F1
#
_cell.length_a   1.000
_cell.length_b   1.000
_cell.length_c   1.000
_cell.angle_alpha   90.00
_cell.angle_beta   90.00
_cell.angle_gamma   90.00
#
_symmetry.space_group_name_H-M   'P 1'
#
loop_
_entity.id
_entity.type
_entity.pdbx_description
1 polymer ?
#
loop_
_entity_poly.entity_id
_entity_poly.type
_entity_poly.pdbx_seq_one_letter_code
_entity_poly.pdbx_strand_id
1 'polypeptide(L)'
;MRDALAKTLEELALPARAINALKNADINLVVDLVQKGEGDLEHVKNLGEKSIDEIKTALAALGLSLGMRIDPNVLGALGRGTGVGR
;
A
#
# COMPACT_ATOMS: atom_id res chain seq x y z
N MET A 1 13.29 -7.46 -3.11
CA MET A 1 12.04 -7.02 -3.78
C MET A 1 10.79 -7.57 -3.10
N ARG A 2 10.73 -8.89 -2.78
CA ARG A 2 9.57 -9.48 -2.08
C ARG A 2 9.35 -8.96 -0.64
N ASP A 3 10.43 -8.66 0.08
CA ASP A 3 10.34 -8.21 1.47
C ASP A 3 9.66 -6.85 1.62
N ALA A 4 9.80 -5.97 0.62
CA ALA A 4 9.21 -4.62 0.66
C ALA A 4 7.67 -4.65 0.63
N LEU A 5 7.07 -5.67 0.01
CA LEU A 5 5.61 -5.83 -0.07
C LEU A 5 4.99 -6.24 1.27
N ALA A 6 5.74 -7.00 2.07
CA ALA A 6 5.31 -7.47 3.39
C ALA A 6 5.34 -6.37 4.46
N LYS A 7 6.01 -5.24 4.17
CA LYS A 7 6.18 -4.15 5.12
C LYS A 7 4.87 -3.47 5.45
N THR A 8 4.84 -2.90 6.65
CA THR A 8 3.73 -2.04 7.08
C THR A 8 3.85 -0.64 6.48
N LEU A 9 2.74 0.09 6.42
CA LEU A 9 2.77 1.50 6.01
C LEU A 9 3.58 2.38 6.97
N GLU A 10 3.79 1.95 8.21
CA GLU A 10 4.58 2.66 9.22
C GLU A 10 6.08 2.55 8.95
N GLU A 11 6.51 1.51 8.23
CA GLU A 11 7.89 1.39 7.73
C GLU A 11 8.13 2.26 6.50
N LEU A 12 7.08 2.69 5.80
CA LEU A 12 7.21 3.74 4.81
C LEU A 12 7.37 5.06 5.55
N ALA A 13 8.33 5.90 5.13
CA ALA A 13 8.54 7.23 5.67
C ALA A 13 7.43 8.22 5.22
N LEU A 14 6.17 7.83 5.42
CA LEU A 14 4.99 8.59 5.08
C LEU A 14 4.50 9.38 6.29
N PRO A 15 3.87 10.54 6.08
CA PRO A 15 3.25 11.25 7.16
C PRO A 15 2.09 10.46 7.75
N ALA A 16 1.90 10.59 9.07
CA ALA A 16 0.82 9.92 9.81
C ALA A 16 -0.57 10.16 9.21
N ARG A 17 -0.78 11.32 8.55
CA ARG A 17 -2.04 11.62 7.83
C ARG A 17 -2.27 10.69 6.64
N ALA A 18 -1.26 10.46 5.83
CA ALA A 18 -1.35 9.53 4.71
C ALA A 18 -1.57 8.10 5.22
N ILE A 19 -0.81 7.69 6.24
CA ILE A 19 -0.97 6.36 6.87
C ILE A 19 -2.39 6.18 7.40
N ASN A 20 -2.96 7.16 8.10
CA ASN A 20 -4.32 7.07 8.63
C ASN A 20 -5.37 7.05 7.52
N ALA A 21 -5.19 7.83 6.44
CA ALA A 21 -6.10 7.81 5.30
C ALA A 21 -6.08 6.43 4.59
N LEU A 22 -4.90 5.86 4.42
CA LEU A 22 -4.72 4.52 3.85
C LEU A 22 -5.32 3.44 4.76
N LYS A 23 -5.05 3.47 6.07
CA LYS A 23 -5.64 2.53 7.04
C LYS A 23 -7.18 2.59 7.06
N ASN A 24 -7.75 3.79 6.94
CA ASN A 24 -9.21 3.98 6.82
C ASN A 24 -9.78 3.44 5.49
N ALA A 25 -8.95 3.24 4.48
CA ALA A 25 -9.31 2.61 3.21
C ALA A 25 -8.99 1.10 3.17
N ASP A 26 -8.81 0.48 4.34
CA ASP A 26 -8.40 -0.92 4.53
C ASP A 26 -7.02 -1.26 3.94
N ILE A 27 -6.17 -0.26 3.74
CA ILE A 27 -4.79 -0.41 3.25
C ILE A 27 -3.87 -0.38 4.46
N ASN A 28 -3.31 -1.53 4.83
CA ASN A 28 -2.47 -1.66 6.03
C ASN A 28 -1.00 -2.00 5.72
N LEU A 29 -0.75 -2.61 4.56
CA LEU A 29 0.58 -3.02 4.11
C LEU A 29 0.94 -2.39 2.77
N VAL A 30 2.24 -2.40 2.45
CA VAL A 30 2.73 -1.94 1.14
C VAL A 30 2.11 -2.75 -0.01
N VAL A 31 1.91 -4.05 0.16
CA VAL A 31 1.24 -4.90 -0.84
C VAL A 31 -0.18 -4.43 -1.17
N ASP A 32 -0.92 -3.89 -0.21
CA ASP A 32 -2.27 -3.36 -0.46
C ASP A 32 -2.20 -2.04 -1.23
N LEU A 33 -1.22 -1.21 -0.87
CA LEU A 33 -1.02 0.11 -1.45
C LEU A 33 -0.61 0.02 -2.92
N VAL A 34 0.36 -0.83 -3.25
CA VAL A 34 0.84 -0.97 -4.64
C VAL A 34 -0.21 -1.55 -5.57
N GLN A 35 -1.22 -2.27 -5.05
CA GLN A 35 -2.34 -2.78 -5.83
C GLN A 35 -3.38 -1.69 -6.15
N LYS A 36 -3.36 -0.56 -5.43
CA LYS A 36 -4.21 0.60 -5.72
C LYS A 36 -3.55 1.47 -6.78
N GLY A 37 -4.36 1.96 -7.71
CA GLY A 37 -3.93 2.95 -8.69
C GLY A 37 -3.95 4.37 -8.14
N GLU A 38 -3.40 5.31 -8.90
CA GLU A 38 -3.51 6.74 -8.57
C GLU A 38 -4.98 7.18 -8.47
N GLY A 39 -5.81 6.78 -9.44
CA GLY A 39 -7.24 7.12 -9.42
C GLY A 39 -7.97 6.59 -8.19
N ASP A 40 -7.64 5.39 -7.70
CA ASP A 40 -8.21 4.88 -6.46
C ASP A 40 -7.81 5.75 -5.26
N LEU A 41 -6.53 6.15 -5.19
CA LEU A 41 -6.01 6.99 -4.10
C LEU A 41 -6.57 8.41 -4.13
N GLU A 42 -6.82 8.97 -5.31
CA GLU A 42 -7.49 10.27 -5.47
C GLU A 42 -8.93 10.25 -4.93
N HIS A 43 -9.59 9.08 -4.95
CA HIS A 43 -10.91 8.90 -4.34
C HIS A 43 -10.87 8.63 -2.84
N VAL A 44 -9.69 8.38 -2.24
CA VAL A 44 -9.58 8.15 -0.80
C VAL A 44 -9.73 9.46 -0.04
N LYS A 45 -10.70 9.49 0.88
CA LYS A 45 -10.97 10.64 1.73
C LYS A 45 -9.75 10.98 2.61
N ASN A 46 -9.33 12.24 2.61
CA ASN A 46 -8.13 12.75 3.29
C ASN A 46 -6.77 12.40 2.64
N LEU A 47 -6.78 11.85 1.42
CA LEU A 47 -5.61 11.83 0.54
C LEU A 47 -5.73 12.98 -0.47
N GLY A 48 -4.73 13.87 -0.47
CA GLY A 48 -4.60 14.93 -1.46
C GLY A 48 -3.39 14.69 -2.35
N GLU A 49 -3.27 15.47 -3.42
CA GLU A 49 -2.18 15.40 -4.40
C GLU A 49 -0.79 15.28 -3.76
N LYS A 50 -0.52 16.09 -2.73
CA LYS A 50 0.75 16.05 -1.98
C LYS A 50 1.00 14.70 -1.30
N SER A 51 0.00 14.13 -0.63
CA SER A 51 0.13 12.81 0.02
C SER A 51 0.34 11.70 -1.00
N ILE A 52 -0.26 11.83 -2.19
CA ILE A 52 -0.11 10.88 -3.30
C ILE A 52 1.32 10.92 -3.84
N ASP A 53 1.91 12.10 -4.02
CA ASP A 53 3.31 12.23 -4.44
C ASP A 53 4.29 11.69 -3.41
N GLU A 54 4.04 11.89 -2.12
CA GLU A 54 4.82 11.30 -1.03
C GLU A 54 4.76 9.77 -1.08
N ILE A 55 3.58 9.20 -1.30
CA ILE A 55 3.37 7.76 -1.51
C ILE A 55 4.20 7.25 -2.70
N LYS A 56 4.08 7.91 -3.87
CA LYS A 56 4.84 7.52 -5.07
C LYS A 56 6.33 7.55 -4.82
N THR A 57 6.82 8.59 -4.14
CA THR A 57 8.24 8.75 -3.82
C THR A 57 8.72 7.66 -2.87
N ALA A 58 7.95 7.34 -1.82
CA ALA A 58 8.27 6.26 -0.88
C ALA A 58 8.28 4.89 -1.57
N LEU A 59 7.33 4.62 -2.46
CA LEU A 59 7.29 3.40 -3.27
C LEU A 59 8.47 3.33 -4.24
N ALA A 60 8.77 4.43 -4.94
CA ALA A 60 9.89 4.50 -5.88
C ALA A 60 11.24 4.26 -5.18
N ALA A 61 11.41 4.73 -3.94
CA ALA A 61 12.60 4.46 -3.13
C ALA A 61 12.80 2.96 -2.84
N LEU A 62 11.72 2.17 -2.85
CA LEU A 62 11.74 0.71 -2.71
C LEU A 62 11.77 -0.02 -4.05
N GLY A 63 11.78 0.71 -5.17
CA GLY A 63 11.66 0.15 -6.52
C GLY A 63 10.25 -0.38 -6.84
N LEU A 64 9.23 0.18 -6.17
CA LEU A 64 7.81 -0.17 -6.33
C LEU A 64 7.05 0.99 -7.00
N SER A 65 5.84 0.69 -7.47
CA SER A 65 4.94 1.66 -8.11
C SER A 65 3.49 1.37 -7.75
N LEU A 66 2.60 2.33 -8.00
CA LEU A 66 1.15 2.17 -7.85
C LEU A 66 0.57 1.38 -9.04
N GLY A 67 -0.57 0.71 -8.82
CA GLY A 67 -1.24 -0.10 -9.85
C GLY A 67 -0.48 -1.37 -10.25
N MET A 68 0.44 -1.86 -9.42
CA MET A 68 1.11 -3.14 -9.62
C MET A 68 0.12 -4.29 -9.44
N ARG A 69 0.10 -5.22 -10.40
CA ARG A 69 -0.57 -6.51 -10.21
C ARG A 69 0.35 -7.44 -9.43
N ILE A 70 -0.10 -7.82 -8.23
CA ILE A 70 0.59 -8.81 -7.40
C ILE A 70 -0.11 -10.15 -7.58
N ASP A 71 0.67 -11.20 -7.84
CA ASP A 71 0.11 -12.53 -7.97
C ASP A 71 -0.52 -13.01 -6.66
N PRO A 72 -1.72 -13.64 -6.70
CA PRO A 72 -2.37 -14.18 -5.51
C PRO A 72 -1.53 -15.25 -4.80
N ASN A 73 -0.65 -15.95 -5.53
CA ASN A 73 0.31 -16.87 -4.94
C ASN A 73 1.33 -16.15 -4.03
N VAL A 74 1.71 -14.92 -4.36
CA VAL A 74 2.62 -14.10 -3.53
C VAL A 74 1.88 -13.63 -2.28
N LEU A 75 0.62 -13.20 -2.40
CA LEU A 75 -0.24 -12.90 -1.24
C LEU A 75 -0.39 -14.10 -0.32
N GLY A 76 -0.61 -15.30 -0.88
CA GLY A 76 -0.62 -16.56 -0.14
C GLY A 76 0.69 -16.82 0.60
N ALA A 77 1.83 -16.60 -0.06
CA ALA A 77 3.16 -16.76 0.53
C ALA A 77 3.47 -15.74 1.64
N LEU A 78 2.86 -14.55 1.60
CA LEU A 78 2.93 -13.55 2.67
C LEU A 78 2.04 -13.89 3.88
N GLY A 79 1.41 -15.07 3.92
CA GLY A 79 0.47 -15.45 4.97
C GLY A 79 -0.88 -14.74 4.87
N ARG A 80 -1.14 -14.03 3.78
CA ARG A 80 -2.44 -13.42 3.42
C ARG A 80 -3.32 -14.33 2.57
N GLY A 81 -3.01 -15.63 2.54
CA GLY A 81 -3.95 -16.62 2.02
C GLY A 81 -5.22 -16.55 2.84
N THR A 82 -6.30 -16.01 2.23
CA THR A 82 -7.70 -16.11 2.66
C THR A 82 -7.88 -16.67 4.06
N GLY A 83 -7.63 -15.83 5.06
CA GLY A 83 -7.95 -16.12 6.45
C GLY A 83 -9.46 -16.04 6.64
N VAL A 84 -10.20 -17.03 6.13
CA VAL A 84 -11.42 -17.49 6.79
C VAL A 84 -10.94 -18.11 8.09
N GLY A 85 -10.89 -17.28 9.13
CA GLY A 85 -10.19 -17.59 10.38
C GLY A 85 -10.96 -17.11 11.60
N ARG A 86 -12.23 -17.54 11.69
CA ARG A 86 -13.21 -17.44 12.80
C ARG A 86 -13.91 -16.11 13.00
#